data_AF-A0A662CY68-F1
#
_entry.id   AF-A0A662CY68-F1
#
_cell.length_a   1.000
_cell.length_b   1.000
_cell.length_c   1.000
_cell.angle_alpha   90.00
_cell.angle_beta   90.00
_cell.angle_gamma   90.00
#
_symmetry.space_group_name_H-M   'P 1'
#
loop_
_entity.id
_entity.type
_entity.pdbx_description
1 polymer ?
#
loop_
_entity_poly.entity_id
_entity_poly.type
_entity_poly.pdbx_seq_one_letter_code
_entity_poly.pdbx_strand_id
1 'polypeptide(L)'
;MQRKSFVLILIFISFAMKSYSQYKMSEITYQPIGVFHTEYIPQTGAPRQGILIPEGQGRIEIFPEYIAALQTLNLFEYIIVIYHFDEVKTWTTPVNPPGSDDQHEFGLFATRSPKRPNPIGFSVIKLNKIESGNLYVSGIDAFDGTPVLDIKPYLPSIDCIQSIQNELVESELGHHDEIFINDSSYYK
;
A
#
# COMPACT_ATOMS: atom_id res chain seq x y z
N MET A 1 -37.07 -7.83 34.84
CA MET A 1 -35.76 -8.36 34.39
C MET A 1 -35.10 -7.56 33.24
N GLN A 2 -35.78 -6.63 32.57
CA GLN A 2 -35.23 -5.90 31.40
C GLN A 2 -34.46 -4.58 31.70
N ARG A 3 -34.56 -4.02 32.92
CA ARG A 3 -33.86 -2.74 33.24
C ARG A 3 -32.37 -2.87 33.53
N LYS A 4 -31.86 -4.06 33.87
CA LYS A 4 -30.42 -4.26 34.18
C LYS A 4 -29.56 -4.41 32.92
N SER A 5 -30.10 -4.94 31.82
CA SER A 5 -29.36 -5.09 30.55
C SER A 5 -29.18 -3.78 29.77
N PHE A 6 -30.12 -2.84 29.85
CA PHE A 6 -29.99 -1.54 29.19
C PHE A 6 -28.92 -0.64 29.83
N VAL A 7 -28.76 -0.72 31.15
CA VAL A 7 -27.75 0.05 31.89
C VAL A 7 -26.34 -0.45 31.57
N LEU A 8 -26.14 -1.76 31.37
CA LEU A 8 -24.83 -2.31 30.95
C LEU A 8 -24.44 -1.88 29.53
N ILE A 9 -25.39 -1.82 28.59
CA ILE A 9 -25.13 -1.40 27.20
C ILE A 9 -24.75 0.09 27.14
N LEU A 10 -25.43 0.95 27.90
CA LEU A 10 -25.08 2.37 28.01
C LEU A 10 -23.72 2.61 28.70
N ILE A 11 -23.36 1.77 29.68
CA ILE A 11 -22.04 1.85 30.35
C ILE A 11 -20.92 1.40 29.40
N PHE A 12 -21.13 0.38 28.55
CA PHE A 12 -20.15 -0.05 27.54
C PHE A 12 -19.93 1.00 26.43
N ILE A 13 -21.01 1.64 25.95
CA ILE A 13 -20.90 2.76 24.99
C ILE A 13 -20.19 3.96 25.64
N SER A 14 -20.46 4.24 26.91
CA SER A 14 -19.78 5.30 27.67
C SER A 14 -18.30 4.99 27.95
N PHE A 15 -17.91 3.71 28.09
CA PHE A 15 -16.51 3.30 28.25
C PHE A 15 -15.74 3.32 26.92
N ALA A 16 -16.38 2.94 25.81
CA ALA A 16 -15.79 3.02 24.46
C ALA A 16 -15.63 4.48 23.98
N MET A 17 -16.55 5.38 24.34
CA MET A 17 -16.41 6.81 24.07
C MET A 17 -15.36 7.50 24.95
N LYS A 18 -14.89 6.85 26.02
CA LYS A 18 -13.96 7.44 27.00
C LYS A 18 -12.49 7.49 26.56
N SER A 19 -12.14 7.17 25.31
CA SER A 19 -10.72 7.06 24.91
C SER A 19 -10.33 7.59 23.52
N TYR A 20 -11.14 8.44 22.88
CA TYR A 20 -10.70 9.19 21.69
C TYR A 20 -10.52 10.70 21.93
N SER A 21 -11.07 11.23 23.02
CA SER A 21 -10.97 12.66 23.38
C SER A 21 -9.53 13.16 23.60
N GLN A 22 -8.57 12.26 23.85
CA GLN A 22 -7.16 12.59 24.04
C GLN A 22 -6.37 12.73 22.72
N TYR A 23 -6.92 12.18 21.62
CA TYR A 23 -6.28 12.27 20.32
C TYR A 23 -6.85 13.46 19.57
N LYS A 24 -5.96 14.22 18.93
CA LYS A 24 -6.37 15.28 18.02
C LYS A 24 -6.97 14.59 16.79
N MET A 25 -8.29 14.40 16.81
CA MET A 25 -9.08 13.85 15.71
C MET A 25 -9.19 14.90 14.60
N SER A 26 -8.06 15.30 14.04
CA SER A 26 -7.98 16.16 12.86
C SER A 26 -7.70 15.30 11.65
N GLU A 27 -8.42 15.57 10.57
CA GLU A 27 -8.07 15.07 9.25
C GLU A 27 -6.62 15.43 8.91
N ILE A 28 -5.89 14.49 8.34
CA ILE A 28 -4.52 14.69 7.86
C ILE A 28 -4.58 14.68 6.34
N THR A 29 -4.16 15.79 5.73
CA THR A 29 -4.15 15.96 4.27
C THR A 29 -2.71 15.99 3.76
N TYR A 30 -2.46 15.28 2.65
CA TYR A 30 -1.19 15.27 1.96
C TYR A 30 -1.36 15.86 0.55
N GLN A 31 -0.29 16.44 0.01
CA GLN A 31 -0.22 16.86 -1.39
C GLN A 31 0.69 15.88 -2.12
N PRO A 32 0.30 15.36 -3.30
CA PRO A 32 1.19 14.53 -4.09
C PRO A 32 2.46 15.28 -4.48
N ILE A 33 3.59 14.57 -4.49
CA ILE A 33 4.91 15.09 -4.88
C ILE A 33 5.29 14.71 -6.32
N GLY A 34 4.48 13.84 -6.93
CA GLY A 34 4.70 13.33 -8.26
C GLY A 34 3.62 12.34 -8.66
N VAL A 35 3.81 11.69 -9.80
CA VAL A 35 2.85 10.77 -10.38
C VAL A 35 3.55 9.62 -11.08
N PHE A 36 2.98 8.42 -10.96
CA PHE A 36 3.41 7.26 -11.72
C PHE A 36 2.97 7.35 -13.18
N HIS A 37 3.86 6.94 -14.09
CA HIS A 37 3.54 6.65 -15.48
C HIS A 37 3.91 5.20 -15.79
N THR A 38 2.93 4.38 -16.14
CA THR A 38 3.08 2.93 -16.34
C THR A 38 2.17 2.42 -17.46
N GLU A 39 2.33 1.15 -17.85
CA GLU A 39 1.39 0.50 -18.77
C GLU A 39 0.17 -0.10 -18.04
N TYR A 40 0.15 -0.06 -16.71
CA TYR A 40 -0.90 -0.64 -15.90
C TYR A 40 -2.06 0.32 -15.78
N ILE A 41 -3.25 -0.12 -16.19
CA ILE A 41 -4.48 0.67 -16.06
C ILE A 41 -5.54 -0.17 -15.34
N PRO A 42 -6.54 0.46 -14.71
CA PRO A 42 -7.56 -0.27 -13.95
C PRO A 42 -8.24 -1.40 -14.74
N GLN A 43 -8.37 -1.26 -16.06
CA GLN A 43 -9.03 -2.23 -16.93
C GLN A 43 -8.19 -3.48 -17.18
N THR A 44 -6.86 -3.36 -17.25
CA THR A 44 -5.94 -4.47 -17.51
C THR A 44 -5.34 -5.03 -16.24
N GLY A 45 -5.32 -4.26 -15.14
CA GLY A 45 -4.72 -4.64 -13.89
C GLY A 45 -3.25 -4.19 -13.79
N ALA A 46 -2.71 -4.36 -12.58
CA ALA A 46 -1.31 -4.18 -12.25
C ALA A 46 -0.81 -5.47 -11.59
N PRO A 47 0.51 -5.73 -11.55
CA PRO A 47 1.07 -6.83 -10.78
C PRO A 47 0.59 -6.77 -9.33
N ARG A 48 0.27 -7.94 -8.74
CA ARG A 48 -0.13 -8.00 -7.33
C ARG A 48 0.93 -7.40 -6.40
N GLN A 49 2.20 -7.65 -6.69
CA GLN A 49 3.36 -7.06 -6.02
C GLN A 49 4.43 -6.83 -7.08
N GLY A 50 5.02 -5.64 -7.11
CA GLY A 50 5.96 -5.26 -8.17
C GLY A 50 7.22 -6.13 -8.21
N ILE A 51 7.65 -6.65 -7.06
CA ILE A 51 8.81 -7.56 -6.95
C ILE A 51 8.60 -8.90 -7.68
N LEU A 52 7.35 -9.30 -7.95
CA LEU A 52 7.05 -10.51 -8.70
C LEU A 52 7.27 -10.34 -10.20
N ILE A 53 7.33 -9.10 -10.69
CA ILE A 53 7.59 -8.74 -12.09
C ILE A 53 8.74 -7.71 -12.09
N PRO A 54 9.97 -8.13 -11.74
CA PRO A 54 11.10 -7.22 -11.52
C PRO A 54 11.50 -6.44 -12.79
N GLU A 55 11.14 -6.93 -13.97
CA GLU A 55 11.31 -6.26 -15.26
C GLU A 55 10.23 -5.23 -15.58
N GLY A 56 9.13 -5.17 -14.83
CA GLY A 56 8.02 -4.23 -15.05
C GLY A 56 8.49 -2.78 -14.94
N GLN A 57 8.54 -2.07 -16.07
CA GLN A 57 9.13 -0.73 -16.17
C GLN A 57 8.08 0.38 -16.05
N GLY A 58 8.56 1.56 -15.65
CA GLY A 58 7.79 2.80 -15.67
C GLY A 58 8.65 3.97 -15.21
N ARG A 59 7.99 5.12 -15.01
CA ARG A 59 8.65 6.31 -14.46
C ARG A 59 7.80 6.97 -13.40
N ILE A 60 8.44 7.64 -12.45
CA ILE A 60 7.81 8.59 -11.54
C ILE A 60 8.23 9.97 -11.99
N GLU A 61 7.25 10.81 -12.33
CA GLU A 61 7.45 12.22 -12.61
C GLU A 61 7.31 13.02 -11.33
N ILE A 62 8.37 13.70 -10.91
CA ILE A 62 8.38 14.53 -9.70
C ILE A 62 7.98 15.95 -10.08
N PHE A 63 7.06 16.53 -9.32
CA PHE A 63 6.59 17.88 -9.62
C PHE A 63 7.70 18.92 -9.44
N PRO A 64 7.71 20.00 -10.25
CA PRO A 64 8.83 20.93 -10.34
C PRO A 64 9.33 21.48 -8.99
N GLU A 65 8.43 21.76 -8.06
CA GLU A 65 8.74 22.29 -6.74
C GLU A 65 9.51 21.32 -5.83
N TYR A 66 9.48 20.02 -6.14
CA TYR A 66 10.15 18.97 -5.35
C TYR A 66 11.42 18.42 -6.01
N ILE A 67 11.74 18.81 -7.26
CA ILE A 67 12.89 18.26 -8.00
C ILE A 67 14.21 18.42 -7.23
N ALA A 68 14.39 19.53 -6.50
CA ALA A 68 15.61 19.76 -5.72
C ALA A 68 15.85 18.68 -4.64
N ALA A 69 14.79 18.02 -4.15
CA ALA A 69 14.89 16.95 -3.15
C ALA A 69 15.47 15.64 -3.70
N LEU A 70 15.62 15.51 -5.02
CA LEU A 70 16.22 14.32 -5.66
C LEU A 70 17.76 14.27 -5.57
N GLN A 71 18.39 15.33 -5.06
CA GLN A 71 19.82 15.40 -4.91
C GLN A 71 20.35 14.16 -4.18
N THR A 72 21.37 13.49 -4.74
CA THR A 72 22.00 12.25 -4.24
C THR A 72 21.14 10.99 -4.22
N LEU A 73 19.86 11.04 -4.62
CA LEU A 73 19.02 9.84 -4.67
C LEU A 73 19.56 8.79 -5.66
N ASN A 74 20.28 9.23 -6.69
CA ASN A 74 20.95 8.37 -7.67
C ASN A 74 22.10 7.50 -7.10
N LEU A 75 22.47 7.69 -5.82
CA LEU A 75 23.42 6.81 -5.12
C LEU A 75 22.77 5.50 -4.64
N PHE A 76 21.44 5.41 -4.65
CA PHE A 76 20.70 4.25 -4.18
C PHE A 76 20.17 3.42 -5.35
N GLU A 77 20.30 2.09 -5.27
CA GLU A 77 19.77 1.16 -6.27
C GLU A 77 18.27 0.86 -6.06
N TYR A 78 17.83 0.90 -4.80
CA TYR A 78 16.43 0.65 -4.42
C TYR A 78 15.89 1.81 -3.59
N ILE A 79 14.62 2.12 -3.82
CA ILE A 79 13.88 3.15 -3.11
C ILE A 79 12.55 2.60 -2.62
N ILE A 80 12.08 3.13 -1.51
CA ILE A 80 10.71 2.98 -1.04
C ILE A 80 9.90 4.11 -1.65
N VAL A 81 8.76 3.77 -2.25
CA VAL A 81 7.79 4.74 -2.74
C VAL A 81 6.48 4.55 -1.98
N ILE A 82 5.96 5.65 -1.44
CA ILE A 82 4.65 5.73 -0.81
C ILE A 82 3.72 6.46 -1.76
N TYR A 83 2.55 5.89 -2.03
CA TYR A 83 1.60 6.42 -3.01
C TYR A 83 0.17 6.21 -2.55
N HIS A 84 -0.79 6.82 -3.24
CA HIS A 84 -2.21 6.72 -2.90
C HIS A 84 -2.94 5.91 -3.96
N PHE A 85 -3.64 4.83 -3.57
CA PHE A 85 -4.52 4.11 -4.50
C PHE A 85 -5.79 4.95 -4.72
N ASP A 86 -5.71 5.89 -5.64
CA ASP A 86 -6.73 6.89 -5.96
C ASP A 86 -8.04 6.30 -6.49
N GLU A 87 -7.98 5.09 -7.05
CA GLU A 87 -9.16 4.34 -7.49
C GLU A 87 -9.96 3.70 -6.33
N VAL A 88 -9.36 3.51 -5.15
CA VAL A 88 -10.01 2.88 -3.99
C VAL A 88 -10.99 3.86 -3.33
N LYS A 89 -12.28 3.53 -3.34
CA LYS A 89 -13.34 4.37 -2.75
C LYS A 89 -13.86 3.89 -1.40
N THR A 90 -13.62 2.62 -1.08
CA THR A 90 -14.11 1.98 0.15
C THR A 90 -13.08 1.00 0.70
N TRP A 91 -13.30 0.55 1.92
CA TRP A 91 -12.49 -0.48 2.57
C TRP A 91 -13.37 -1.61 3.07
N THR A 92 -12.80 -2.81 3.21
CA THR A 92 -13.54 -3.99 3.67
C THR A 92 -12.67 -4.89 4.55
N THR A 93 -13.32 -5.61 5.46
CA THR A 93 -12.75 -6.69 6.26
C THR A 93 -13.88 -7.66 6.61
N PRO A 94 -13.66 -8.99 6.65
CA PRO A 94 -12.43 -9.71 6.31
C PRO A 94 -12.05 -9.61 4.83
N VAL A 95 -10.82 -10.04 4.51
CA VAL A 95 -10.25 -10.12 3.17
C VAL A 95 -9.81 -11.56 2.94
N ASN A 96 -10.15 -12.12 1.78
CA ASN A 96 -9.55 -13.34 1.25
C ASN A 96 -8.54 -12.91 0.15
N PRO A 97 -7.23 -12.85 0.44
CA PRO A 97 -6.21 -12.56 -0.57
C PRO A 97 -6.30 -13.50 -1.77
N PRO A 98 -5.91 -13.06 -2.97
CA PRO A 98 -5.80 -13.99 -4.11
C PRO A 98 -4.87 -15.17 -3.74
N GLY A 99 -5.27 -16.40 -4.06
CA GLY A 99 -4.45 -17.58 -3.83
C GLY A 99 -4.42 -18.14 -2.39
N SER A 100 -5.07 -17.51 -1.41
CA SER A 100 -5.33 -18.19 -0.12
C SER A 100 -6.46 -19.21 -0.27
N ASP A 101 -6.44 -20.23 0.59
CA ASP A 101 -7.53 -21.23 0.68
C ASP A 101 -8.85 -20.53 1.05
N ASP A 102 -9.95 -20.90 0.38
CA ASP A 102 -11.31 -20.37 0.60
C ASP A 102 -11.79 -20.55 2.06
N GLN A 103 -11.10 -21.36 2.85
CA GLN A 103 -11.36 -21.58 4.26
C GLN A 103 -10.72 -20.55 5.21
N HIS A 104 -9.82 -19.70 4.72
CA HIS A 104 -9.07 -18.73 5.53
C HIS A 104 -9.37 -17.28 5.15
N GLU A 105 -10.09 -16.59 6.03
CA GLU A 105 -10.34 -15.16 5.96
C GLU A 105 -9.36 -14.40 6.88
N PHE A 106 -8.73 -13.36 6.35
CA PHE A 106 -7.77 -12.53 7.08
C PHE A 106 -8.38 -11.18 7.45
N GLY A 107 -8.05 -10.67 8.63
CA GLY A 107 -8.33 -9.26 8.93
C GLY A 107 -7.56 -8.36 7.95
N LEU A 108 -8.18 -7.27 7.47
CA LEU A 108 -7.58 -6.38 6.46
C LEU A 108 -6.12 -5.97 6.79
N PHE A 109 -5.82 -5.66 8.05
CA PHE A 109 -4.49 -5.24 8.47
C PHE A 109 -3.44 -6.35 8.52
N ALA A 110 -3.86 -7.61 8.43
CA ALA A 110 -2.97 -8.76 8.22
C ALA A 110 -2.67 -9.02 6.74
N THR A 111 -3.19 -8.17 5.82
CA THR A 111 -2.99 -8.30 4.37
C THR A 111 -2.35 -7.03 3.79
N ARG A 112 -2.01 -7.09 2.50
CA ARG A 112 -1.59 -5.95 1.67
C ARG A 112 -2.65 -5.47 0.69
N SER A 113 -3.94 -5.76 0.97
CA SER A 113 -5.02 -5.27 0.11
C SER A 113 -5.02 -3.74 0.02
N PRO A 114 -5.29 -3.15 -1.16
CA PRO A 114 -5.37 -1.71 -1.36
C PRO A 114 -6.65 -1.10 -0.76
N LYS A 115 -7.71 -1.90 -0.53
CA LYS A 115 -9.02 -1.49 0.01
C LYS A 115 -8.97 -1.22 1.51
N ARG A 116 -8.22 -0.18 1.90
CA ARG A 116 -7.94 0.21 3.30
C ARG A 116 -8.56 1.55 3.67
N PRO A 117 -8.81 1.81 4.97
CA PRO A 117 -9.31 3.11 5.43
C PRO A 117 -8.48 4.31 4.93
N ASN A 118 -7.16 4.13 4.90
CA ASN A 118 -6.23 5.01 4.20
C ASN A 118 -5.57 4.18 3.10
N PRO A 119 -5.96 4.35 1.82
CA PRO A 119 -5.49 3.50 0.72
C PRO A 119 -4.08 3.94 0.29
N ILE A 120 -3.11 3.68 1.15
CA ILE A 120 -1.70 4.01 0.96
C ILE A 120 -0.97 2.77 0.45
N GLY A 121 -0.32 2.91 -0.69
CA GLY A 121 0.59 1.94 -1.26
C GLY A 121 2.01 2.11 -0.72
N PHE A 122 2.75 1.00 -0.73
CA PHE A 122 4.14 0.91 -0.32
C PHE A 122 4.83 -0.09 -1.22
N SER A 123 5.86 0.35 -1.93
CA SER A 123 6.66 -0.53 -2.80
C SER A 123 8.15 -0.24 -2.63
N VAL A 124 8.95 -1.32 -2.55
CA VAL A 124 10.40 -1.25 -2.72
C VAL A 124 10.68 -1.53 -4.19
N ILE A 125 11.15 -0.53 -4.92
CA ILE A 125 11.33 -0.60 -6.37
C ILE A 125 12.78 -0.27 -6.74
N LYS A 126 13.25 -0.82 -7.87
CA LYS A 126 14.59 -0.54 -8.38
C LYS A 126 14.63 0.82 -9.05
N LEU A 127 15.59 1.66 -8.69
CA LEU A 127 15.87 2.94 -9.32
C LEU A 127 16.94 2.75 -10.41
N ASN A 128 16.52 2.86 -11.67
CA ASN A 128 17.41 2.63 -12.81
C ASN A 128 18.20 3.88 -13.19
N LYS A 129 17.53 5.05 -13.23
CA LYS A 129 18.16 6.34 -13.49
C LYS A 129 17.27 7.51 -13.07
N ILE A 130 17.86 8.69 -12.91
CA ILE A 130 17.16 9.96 -12.72
C ILE A 130 17.53 10.90 -13.88
N GLU A 131 16.53 11.50 -14.52
CA GLU A 131 16.72 12.44 -15.64
C GLU A 131 15.61 13.49 -15.65
N SER A 132 15.97 14.77 -15.58
CA SER A 132 15.03 15.90 -15.70
C SER A 132 13.77 15.79 -14.82
N GLY A 133 13.94 15.44 -13.53
CA GLY A 133 12.82 15.26 -12.60
C GLY A 133 12.06 13.93 -12.74
N ASN A 134 12.49 13.03 -13.62
CA ASN A 134 11.92 11.70 -13.80
C ASN A 134 12.81 10.63 -13.17
N LEU A 135 12.20 9.74 -12.39
CA LEU A 135 12.85 8.54 -11.86
C LEU A 135 12.38 7.38 -12.72
N TYR A 136 13.29 6.76 -13.46
CA TYR A 136 13.00 5.56 -14.22
C TYR A 136 13.21 4.36 -13.32
N VAL A 137 12.18 3.52 -13.19
CA VAL A 137 12.12 2.50 -12.14
C VAL A 137 11.61 1.16 -12.69
N SER A 138 11.90 0.09 -11.96
CA SER A 138 11.47 -1.28 -12.29
C SER A 138 10.90 -2.02 -11.07
N GLY A 139 10.02 -2.98 -11.32
CA GLY A 139 9.28 -3.71 -10.29
C GLY A 139 8.11 -2.91 -9.73
N ILE A 140 7.29 -2.33 -10.61
CA ILE A 140 6.17 -1.44 -10.26
C ILE A 140 4.85 -2.22 -10.15
N ASP A 141 3.97 -1.80 -9.24
CA ASP A 141 2.61 -2.34 -9.01
C ASP A 141 1.57 -1.23 -8.79
N ALA A 142 1.79 -0.07 -9.40
CA ALA A 142 0.90 1.09 -9.38
C ALA A 142 0.31 1.34 -10.77
N PHE A 143 -0.90 1.89 -10.84
CA PHE A 143 -1.50 2.28 -12.12
C PHE A 143 -0.84 3.54 -12.69
N ASP A 144 -1.00 3.74 -14.00
CA ASP A 144 -0.76 5.02 -14.65
C ASP A 144 -1.60 6.12 -13.99
N GLY A 145 -0.97 7.25 -13.69
CA GLY A 145 -1.62 8.38 -13.00
C GLY A 145 -1.67 8.26 -11.47
N THR A 146 -1.24 7.14 -10.87
CA THR A 146 -1.26 6.97 -9.42
C THR A 146 -0.41 8.05 -8.72
N PRO A 147 -0.99 8.82 -7.76
CA PRO A 147 -0.27 9.89 -7.07
C PRO A 147 0.81 9.37 -6.11
N VAL A 148 2.01 9.93 -6.20
CA VAL A 148 3.12 9.65 -5.28
C VAL A 148 3.07 10.62 -4.11
N LEU A 149 3.16 10.10 -2.89
CA LEU A 149 3.12 10.87 -1.64
C LEU A 149 4.53 11.09 -1.06
N ASP A 150 5.42 10.11 -1.17
CA ASP A 150 6.74 10.16 -0.54
C ASP A 150 7.74 9.19 -1.20
N ILE A 151 9.03 9.48 -1.08
CA ILE A 151 10.13 8.64 -1.57
C ILE A 151 11.24 8.59 -0.52
N LYS A 152 11.74 7.39 -0.22
CA LYS A 152 12.83 7.17 0.73
C LYS A 152 13.87 6.21 0.16
N PRO A 153 15.16 6.32 0.55
CA PRO A 153 16.11 5.27 0.22
C PRO A 153 15.72 3.97 0.94
N TYR A 154 15.89 2.83 0.27
CA TYR A 154 15.80 1.53 0.92
C TYR A 154 17.15 1.21 1.58
N LEU A 155 17.14 0.93 2.88
CA LEU A 155 18.32 0.65 3.70
C LEU A 155 18.21 -0.76 4.29
N PRO A 156 18.91 -1.77 3.73
CA PRO A 156 18.80 -3.16 4.17
C PRO A 156 18.98 -3.36 5.68
N SER A 157 19.84 -2.56 6.32
CA SER A 157 20.13 -2.60 7.75
C SER A 157 18.94 -2.32 8.66
N ILE A 158 17.90 -1.64 8.16
CA ILE A 158 16.74 -1.23 8.96
C ILE A 158 15.40 -1.64 8.32
N ASP A 159 15.36 -1.79 7.00
CA ASP A 159 14.13 -2.12 6.27
C ASP A 159 14.00 -3.62 5.99
N CYS A 160 15.05 -4.41 6.24
CA CYS A 160 15.03 -5.87 6.10
C CYS A 160 15.14 -6.55 7.47
N ILE A 161 14.02 -7.07 7.97
CA ILE A 161 13.97 -7.89 9.18
C ILE A 161 13.42 -9.27 8.82
N GLN A 162 14.24 -10.30 8.95
CA GLN A 162 13.82 -11.68 8.75
C GLN A 162 12.97 -12.17 9.94
N SER A 163 11.87 -12.87 9.64
CA SER A 163 10.96 -13.40 10.65
C SER A 163 10.35 -14.71 10.18
N ILE A 164 10.75 -15.81 10.81
CA ILE A 164 10.23 -17.15 10.52
C ILE A 164 8.71 -17.20 10.70
N GLN A 165 8.17 -16.51 11.71
CA GLN A 165 6.72 -16.47 11.94
C GLN A 165 5.99 -15.79 10.77
N ASN A 166 6.57 -14.75 10.19
CA ASN A 166 5.96 -14.05 9.05
C ASN A 166 6.04 -14.90 7.78
N GLU A 167 7.18 -15.56 7.54
CA GLU A 167 7.38 -16.46 6.40
C GLU A 167 6.35 -17.60 6.40
N LEU A 168 6.04 -18.17 7.57
CA LEU A 168 4.98 -19.18 7.71
C LEU A 168 3.60 -18.62 7.36
N VAL A 169 3.22 -17.46 7.89
CA VAL A 169 1.91 -16.83 7.58
C VAL A 169 1.83 -16.38 6.12
N GLU A 170 2.94 -15.96 5.52
CA GLU A 170 3.01 -15.59 4.10
C GLU A 170 2.61 -16.75 3.19
N SER A 171 2.99 -17.99 3.55
CA SER A 171 2.55 -19.17 2.81
C SER A 171 1.03 -19.36 2.83
N GLU A 172 0.36 -19.02 3.95
CA GLU A 172 -1.10 -19.08 4.10
C GLU A 172 -1.83 -17.95 3.34
N LEU A 173 -1.17 -16.81 3.13
CA LEU A 173 -1.69 -15.65 2.38
C LEU A 173 -1.66 -15.83 0.84
N GLY A 174 -1.37 -17.05 0.38
CA GLY A 174 -1.51 -17.43 -1.03
C GLY A 174 -0.32 -17.07 -1.91
N HIS A 175 0.90 -17.28 -1.43
CA HIS A 175 2.14 -17.06 -2.20
C HIS A 175 2.50 -18.25 -3.12
N HIS A 176 1.51 -19.02 -3.59
CA HIS A 176 1.71 -20.10 -4.54
C HIS A 176 1.45 -19.59 -5.96
N ASP A 177 2.54 -19.16 -6.62
CA ASP A 177 2.75 -19.10 -8.07
C ASP A 177 1.77 -18.27 -8.94
N GLU A 178 2.27 -17.09 -9.34
CA GLU A 178 2.18 -16.44 -10.66
C GLU A 178 0.94 -16.63 -11.57
N ILE A 179 -0.29 -16.22 -11.18
CA ILE A 179 -1.33 -15.88 -12.20
C ILE A 179 -2.28 -14.77 -11.71
N PHE A 180 -1.79 -13.58 -11.37
CA PHE A 180 -2.67 -12.43 -11.08
C PHE A 180 -2.11 -11.13 -11.63
N ILE A 181 -2.16 -11.00 -12.96
CA ILE A 181 -1.88 -9.73 -13.65
C ILE A 181 -3.18 -9.14 -14.25
N ASN A 182 -4.22 -9.96 -14.48
CA ASN A 182 -5.39 -9.57 -15.29
C ASN A 182 -6.72 -9.36 -14.53
N ASP A 183 -6.76 -9.47 -13.20
CA ASP A 183 -8.02 -9.29 -12.45
C ASP A 183 -8.27 -7.83 -12.04
N SER A 184 -8.87 -7.07 -12.97
CA SER A 184 -9.31 -5.69 -12.73
C SER A 184 -10.41 -5.52 -11.66
N SER A 185 -11.09 -6.60 -11.26
CA SER A 185 -12.19 -6.51 -10.29
C SER A 185 -11.69 -6.25 -8.87
N TYR A 186 -10.41 -6.58 -8.60
CA TYR A 186 -9.82 -6.42 -7.28
C TYR A 186 -9.75 -4.94 -6.82
N TYR A 187 -9.57 -4.02 -7.77
CA TYR A 187 -9.42 -2.58 -7.51
C TYR A 187 -10.74 -1.79 -7.57
N LYS A 188 -11.84 -2.38 -8.07
CA LYS A 188 -13.19 -1.78 -8.11
C LYS A 188 -13.96 -2.07 -6.82
#